data_AF-A0A1G7WH35-F1
#
_entry.id   AF-A0A1G7WH35-F1
#
_cell.length_a   1.000
_cell.length_b   1.000
_cell.length_c   1.000
_cell.angle_alpha   90.00
_cell.angle_beta   90.00
_cell.angle_gamma   90.00
#
_symmetry.space_group_name_H-M   'P 1'
#
loop_
_entity.id
_entity.type
_entity.pdbx_description
1 polymer ?
#
loop_
_entity_poly.entity_id
_entity_poly.type
_entity_poly.pdbx_seq_one_letter_code
_entity_poly.pdbx_strand_id
1 'polypeptide(L)'
;MGASKYLLDQMAEQPLNPLAKAKIEAFRKLESDNYRRASESGDPRELFMVKVQEEELFALQKLLTAPKEMPALAMLNSLIESRSIYTKNMTPGQGYGSNTQRARLMKQYVASHLTHAPAQRMLLKAGAIHVFRGYNPLGAGSREIGNYLAEYAEGRGQKSLHVLVLALKGQQAQFAGIGRASASTEIEKVDSKSSMAGVLPFFAAAKEHKEWSLFDVRPLLGSAKTLANGDSSVQGMIQGYDFVLVIPEGNATSDL
;
A
#
# COMPACT_ATOMS: atom_id res chain seq x y z
N MET A 1 -9.37 -4.68 -3.73
CA MET A 1 -8.52 -4.76 -4.94
C MET A 1 -9.20 -4.00 -6.05
N GLY A 2 -8.46 -3.19 -6.81
CA GLY A 2 -8.93 -2.58 -8.06
C GLY A 2 -10.19 -1.72 -7.98
N ALA A 3 -9.99 -0.41 -7.85
CA ALA A 3 -11.04 0.59 -8.05
C ALA A 3 -11.60 0.64 -9.49
N SER A 4 -11.70 -0.51 -10.19
CA SER A 4 -12.12 -0.66 -11.57
C SER A 4 -13.50 -0.05 -11.79
N LYS A 5 -14.48 -0.35 -10.92
CA LYS A 5 -15.82 0.27 -10.98
C LYS A 5 -15.73 1.78 -10.99
N TYR A 6 -15.09 2.34 -9.96
CA TYR A 6 -14.93 3.77 -9.79
C TYR A 6 -14.23 4.41 -11.01
N LEU A 7 -13.12 3.84 -11.47
CA LEU A 7 -12.39 4.36 -12.62
C LEU A 7 -13.21 4.27 -13.91
N LEU A 8 -13.95 3.18 -14.13
CA LEU A 8 -14.81 3.02 -15.30
C LEU A 8 -16.00 4.00 -15.29
N ASP A 9 -16.61 4.21 -14.12
CA ASP A 9 -17.67 5.21 -13.94
C ASP A 9 -17.13 6.63 -14.20
N GLN A 10 -15.96 6.98 -13.64
CA GLN A 10 -15.32 8.28 -13.86
C GLN A 10 -14.87 8.49 -15.32
N MET A 11 -14.43 7.44 -16.01
CA MET A 11 -14.10 7.50 -17.43
C MET A 11 -15.35 7.74 -18.28
N ALA A 12 -16.49 7.13 -17.94
CA ALA A 12 -17.75 7.31 -18.68
C ALA A 12 -18.30 8.75 -18.60
N GLU A 13 -17.91 9.50 -17.58
CA GLU A 13 -18.25 10.93 -17.41
C GLU A 13 -17.36 11.86 -18.26
N GLN A 14 -16.29 11.34 -18.88
CA GLN A 14 -15.38 12.14 -19.69
C GLN A 14 -15.90 12.37 -21.12
N PRO A 15 -15.41 13.40 -21.84
CA PRO A 15 -15.64 13.55 -23.26
C PRO A 15 -14.93 12.44 -24.05
N LEU A 16 -15.71 11.54 -24.66
CA LEU A 16 -15.20 10.36 -25.37
C LEU A 16 -15.70 10.31 -26.81
N ASN A 17 -14.90 9.78 -27.73
CA ASN A 17 -15.41 9.35 -29.03
C ASN A 17 -16.39 8.16 -28.89
N PRO A 18 -17.28 7.93 -29.88
CA PRO A 18 -18.31 6.91 -29.79
C PRO A 18 -17.80 5.49 -29.54
N LEU A 19 -16.65 5.12 -30.12
CA LEU A 19 -16.06 3.79 -29.96
C LEU A 19 -15.51 3.58 -28.55
N ALA A 20 -14.79 4.58 -28.02
CA ALA A 20 -14.29 4.55 -26.64
C ALA A 20 -15.46 4.49 -25.64
N LYS A 21 -16.52 5.29 -25.86
CA LYS A 21 -17.73 5.28 -25.03
C LYS A 21 -18.38 3.90 -25.02
N ALA A 22 -18.60 3.29 -26.19
CA ALA A 22 -19.19 1.95 -26.28
C ALA A 22 -18.34 0.88 -25.55
N LYS A 23 -17.01 0.94 -25.68
CA LYS A 23 -16.10 0.00 -25.03
C LYS A 23 -16.06 0.18 -23.51
N ILE A 24 -16.10 1.42 -23.01
CA ILE A 24 -16.19 1.70 -21.57
C ILE A 24 -17.52 1.19 -21.00
N GLU A 25 -18.65 1.40 -21.67
CA GLU A 25 -19.94 0.86 -21.23
C GLU A 25 -19.96 -0.68 -21.21
N ALA A 26 -19.33 -1.32 -22.21
CA ALA A 26 -19.16 -2.77 -22.20
C ALA A 26 -18.30 -3.24 -20.99
N PHE A 27 -17.24 -2.51 -20.66
CA PHE A 27 -16.42 -2.79 -19.47
C PHE A 27 -17.17 -2.55 -18.17
N ARG A 28 -18.00 -1.52 -18.05
CA ARG A 28 -18.85 -1.28 -16.87
C ARG A 28 -19.82 -2.44 -16.63
N LYS A 29 -20.45 -2.94 -17.71
CA LYS A 29 -21.30 -4.13 -17.60
C LYS A 29 -20.51 -5.36 -17.16
N LEU A 30 -19.35 -5.61 -17.80
CA LEU A 30 -18.50 -6.74 -17.44
C LEU A 30 -17.98 -6.64 -16.00
N GLU A 31 -17.66 -5.43 -15.55
CA GLU A 31 -17.23 -5.16 -14.17
C GLU A 31 -18.33 -5.49 -13.17
N SER A 32 -19.56 -5.01 -13.42
CA SER A 32 -20.71 -5.32 -12.56
C SER A 32 -21.00 -6.83 -12.52
N ASP A 33 -20.93 -7.53 -13.65
CA ASP A 33 -21.13 -8.98 -13.71
C ASP A 33 -20.04 -9.75 -12.95
N ASN A 34 -18.77 -9.33 -13.09
CA ASN A 34 -17.64 -9.89 -12.36
C ASN A 34 -17.71 -9.61 -10.86
N TYR A 35 -18.08 -8.40 -10.46
CA TYR A 35 -18.22 -8.03 -9.06
C TYR A 35 -19.33 -8.83 -8.38
N ARG A 36 -20.46 -9.07 -9.07
CA ARG A 36 -21.53 -9.95 -8.58
C ARG A 36 -21.00 -11.37 -8.33
N ARG A 37 -20.32 -11.98 -9.31
CA ARG A 37 -19.70 -13.32 -9.12
C ARG A 37 -18.68 -13.36 -7.99
N ALA A 38 -17.84 -12.33 -7.89
CA ALA A 38 -16.86 -12.21 -6.82
C ALA A 38 -17.53 -12.09 -5.45
N SER A 39 -18.65 -11.37 -5.36
CA SER A 39 -19.42 -11.22 -4.13
C SER A 39 -20.14 -12.52 -3.73
N GLU A 40 -20.73 -13.22 -4.69
CA GLU A 40 -21.40 -14.52 -4.47
C GLU A 40 -20.40 -15.60 -3.99
N SER A 41 -19.22 -15.65 -4.60
CA SER A 41 -18.18 -16.63 -4.27
C SER A 41 -17.27 -16.22 -3.10
N GLY A 42 -17.17 -14.92 -2.83
CA GLY A 42 -16.14 -14.31 -1.98
C GLY A 42 -14.74 -14.23 -2.63
N ASP A 43 -14.56 -14.74 -3.85
CA ASP A 43 -13.25 -14.90 -4.47
C ASP A 43 -12.80 -13.61 -5.21
N PRO A 44 -11.70 -12.94 -4.77
CA PRO A 44 -11.19 -11.75 -5.45
C PRO A 44 -10.65 -12.03 -6.87
N ARG A 45 -10.40 -13.29 -7.24
CA ARG A 45 -9.95 -13.67 -8.60
C ARG A 45 -11.05 -13.53 -9.65
N GLU A 46 -12.30 -13.40 -9.22
CA GLU A 46 -13.44 -13.14 -10.10
C GLU A 46 -13.60 -11.66 -10.48
N LEU A 47 -12.85 -10.75 -9.83
CA LEU A 47 -12.92 -9.32 -10.13
C LEU A 47 -12.48 -8.99 -11.55
N PHE A 48 -13.07 -7.93 -12.12
CA PHE A 48 -12.75 -7.42 -13.46
C PHE A 48 -11.26 -7.24 -13.71
N MET A 49 -10.55 -6.64 -12.76
CA MET A 49 -9.12 -6.37 -12.93
C MET A 49 -8.27 -7.63 -13.11
N VAL A 50 -8.74 -8.78 -12.61
CA VAL A 50 -8.05 -10.06 -12.72
C VAL A 50 -8.48 -10.78 -14.00
N LYS A 51 -9.78 -10.74 -14.32
CA LYS A 51 -10.39 -11.48 -15.43
C LYS A 51 -10.27 -10.80 -16.79
N VAL A 52 -10.22 -9.47 -16.85
CA VAL A 52 -10.17 -8.76 -18.12
C VAL A 52 -8.87 -9.10 -18.84
N GLN A 53 -8.99 -9.34 -20.14
CA GLN A 53 -7.83 -9.57 -21.01
C GLN A 53 -7.07 -8.27 -21.22
N GLU A 54 -5.75 -8.36 -21.25
CA GLU A 54 -4.88 -7.19 -21.34
C GLU A 54 -5.04 -6.50 -22.70
N GLU A 55 -5.26 -7.28 -23.75
CA GLU A 55 -5.48 -6.82 -25.12
C GLU A 55 -6.73 -5.93 -25.22
N GLU A 56 -7.76 -6.22 -24.42
CA GLU A 56 -8.99 -5.44 -24.38
C GLU A 56 -8.76 -4.06 -23.77
N LEU A 57 -7.95 -3.98 -22.71
CA LEU A 57 -7.56 -2.71 -22.09
C LEU A 57 -6.70 -1.87 -23.04
N PHE A 58 -5.74 -2.49 -23.74
CA PHE A 58 -4.93 -1.80 -24.74
C PHE A 58 -5.72 -1.40 -25.99
N ALA A 59 -6.75 -2.16 -26.38
CA ALA A 59 -7.65 -1.75 -27.43
C ALA A 59 -8.40 -0.46 -27.06
N LEU A 60 -8.90 -0.34 -25.82
CA LEU A 60 -9.49 0.91 -25.33
C LEU A 60 -8.44 2.04 -25.29
N GLN A 61 -7.22 1.76 -24.84
CA GLN A 61 -6.14 2.74 -24.79
C GLN A 61 -5.87 3.37 -26.16
N LYS A 62 -5.85 2.56 -27.22
CA LYS A 62 -5.67 3.02 -28.62
C LYS A 62 -6.83 3.88 -29.14
N LEU A 63 -8.01 3.80 -28.53
CA LEU A 63 -9.16 4.64 -28.90
C LEU A 63 -9.10 6.03 -28.27
N LEU A 64 -8.33 6.23 -27.18
CA LEU A 64 -8.27 7.48 -26.42
C LEU A 64 -7.08 8.33 -26.91
N THR A 65 -7.27 9.06 -28.00
CA THR A 65 -6.18 9.78 -28.68
C THR A 65 -6.34 11.30 -28.68
N ALA A 66 -7.54 11.82 -28.46
CA ALA A 66 -7.79 13.25 -28.49
C ALA A 66 -7.37 13.94 -27.17
N PRO A 67 -6.96 15.22 -27.18
CA PRO A 67 -6.59 15.95 -25.96
C PRO A 67 -7.68 15.93 -24.87
N LYS A 68 -8.95 16.01 -25.26
CA LYS A 68 -10.09 15.95 -24.32
C LYS A 68 -10.29 14.58 -23.66
N GLU A 69 -9.68 13.53 -24.21
CA GLU A 69 -9.77 12.14 -23.73
C GLU A 69 -8.61 11.79 -22.79
N MET A 70 -7.61 12.66 -22.66
CA MET A 70 -6.43 12.43 -21.81
C MET A 70 -6.77 12.15 -20.34
N PRO A 71 -7.80 12.77 -19.73
CA PRO A 71 -8.24 12.38 -18.38
C PRO A 71 -8.67 10.90 -18.31
N ALA A 72 -9.48 10.43 -19.28
CA ALA A 72 -9.90 9.03 -19.33
C ALA A 72 -8.71 8.10 -19.61
N LEU A 73 -7.78 8.49 -20.49
CA LEU A 73 -6.56 7.74 -20.75
C LEU A 73 -5.70 7.59 -19.48
N ALA A 74 -5.56 8.64 -18.67
CA ALA A 74 -4.82 8.60 -17.41
C ALA A 74 -5.47 7.63 -16.40
N MET A 75 -6.79 7.61 -16.31
CA MET A 75 -7.54 6.66 -15.47
C MET A 75 -7.36 5.22 -15.95
N LEU A 76 -7.45 4.97 -17.27
CA LEU A 76 -7.20 3.66 -17.87
C LEU A 76 -5.77 3.18 -17.62
N ASN A 77 -4.77 4.05 -17.78
CA ASN A 77 -3.37 3.72 -17.51
C ASN A 77 -3.15 3.36 -16.04
N SER A 78 -3.85 4.04 -15.12
CA SER A 78 -3.82 3.69 -13.69
C SER A 78 -4.45 2.32 -13.43
N LEU A 79 -5.53 1.97 -14.14
CA LEU A 79 -6.15 0.64 -14.06
C LEU A 79 -5.22 -0.46 -14.60
N ILE A 80 -4.55 -0.22 -15.74
CA ILE A 80 -3.58 -1.14 -16.36
C ILE A 80 -2.40 -1.37 -15.41
N GLU A 81 -1.81 -0.32 -14.85
CA GLU A 81 -0.69 -0.44 -13.91
C GLU A 81 -1.11 -1.20 -12.64
N SER A 82 -2.30 -0.91 -12.10
CA SER A 82 -2.87 -1.64 -10.95
C SER A 82 -3.05 -3.12 -11.26
N ARG A 83 -3.62 -3.47 -12.42
CA ARG A 83 -3.72 -4.87 -12.88
C ARG A 83 -2.35 -5.53 -12.92
N SER A 84 -1.37 -4.91 -13.58
CA SER A 84 0.00 -5.44 -13.69
C SER A 84 0.61 -5.76 -12.32
N ILE A 85 0.44 -4.86 -11.34
CA ILE A 85 0.90 -5.07 -9.95
C ILE A 85 0.24 -6.31 -9.34
N TYR A 86 -1.08 -6.45 -9.45
CA TYR A 86 -1.80 -7.57 -8.84
C TYR A 86 -1.57 -8.90 -9.56
N THR A 87 -1.45 -8.91 -10.89
CA THR A 87 -1.04 -10.10 -11.65
C THR A 87 0.31 -10.60 -11.14
N LYS A 88 1.33 -9.73 -11.06
CA LYS A 88 2.64 -10.09 -10.49
C LYS A 88 2.55 -10.56 -9.04
N ASN A 89 1.67 -9.97 -8.23
CA ASN A 89 1.48 -10.37 -6.84
C ASN A 89 0.92 -11.79 -6.72
N MET A 90 0.07 -12.19 -7.68
CA MET A 90 -0.53 -13.53 -7.74
C MET A 90 0.36 -14.56 -8.44
N THR A 91 1.38 -14.12 -9.19
CA THR A 91 2.32 -15.01 -9.88
C THR A 91 3.46 -15.43 -8.93
N PRO A 92 3.67 -16.74 -8.68
CA PRO A 92 4.78 -17.23 -7.87
C PRO A 92 6.13 -16.67 -8.35
N GLY A 93 6.96 -16.22 -7.41
CA GLY A 93 8.28 -15.67 -7.70
C GLY A 93 8.31 -14.21 -8.18
N GLN A 94 7.16 -13.58 -8.44
CA GLN A 94 7.10 -12.19 -8.94
C GLN A 94 6.75 -11.14 -7.87
N GLY A 95 6.67 -11.53 -6.60
CA GLY A 95 6.33 -10.63 -5.49
C GLY A 95 7.24 -9.40 -5.37
N TYR A 96 8.56 -9.58 -5.58
CA TYR A 96 9.50 -8.44 -5.58
C TYR A 96 9.20 -7.44 -6.70
N GLY A 97 8.93 -7.92 -7.92
CA GLY A 97 8.55 -7.08 -9.05
C GLY A 97 7.21 -6.36 -8.81
N SER A 98 6.24 -7.03 -8.18
CA SER A 98 4.98 -6.42 -7.77
C SER A 98 5.19 -5.29 -6.76
N ASN A 99 5.95 -5.54 -5.70
CA ASN A 99 6.20 -4.57 -4.63
C ASN A 99 6.99 -3.36 -5.12
N THR A 100 8.04 -3.56 -5.93
CA THR A 100 8.83 -2.45 -6.48
C THR A 100 8.02 -1.57 -7.45
N GLN A 101 7.17 -2.18 -8.28
CA GLN A 101 6.26 -1.44 -9.15
C GLN A 101 5.24 -0.63 -8.34
N ARG A 102 4.62 -1.24 -7.30
CA ARG A 102 3.71 -0.55 -6.38
C ARG A 102 4.40 0.62 -5.67
N ALA A 103 5.61 0.42 -5.16
CA ALA A 103 6.42 1.45 -4.51
C ALA A 103 6.70 2.63 -5.44
N ARG A 104 7.07 2.34 -6.70
CA ARG A 104 7.28 3.36 -7.73
C ARG A 104 6.00 4.18 -7.98
N LEU A 105 4.86 3.51 -8.15
CA LEU A 105 3.59 4.18 -8.40
C LEU A 105 3.18 5.09 -7.24
N MET A 106 3.32 4.63 -5.99
CA MET A 106 3.05 5.46 -4.80
C MET A 106 3.92 6.72 -4.76
N LYS A 107 5.22 6.59 -5.08
CA LYS A 107 6.14 7.74 -5.16
C LYS A 107 5.74 8.72 -6.26
N GLN A 108 5.32 8.24 -7.43
CA GLN A 108 4.87 9.10 -8.53
C GLN A 108 3.63 9.92 -8.14
N TYR A 109 2.65 9.30 -7.46
CA TYR A 109 1.48 10.03 -6.98
C TYR A 109 1.83 11.09 -5.95
N VAL A 110 2.72 10.77 -5.00
CA VAL A 110 3.16 11.75 -4.01
C VAL A 110 4.04 12.83 -4.61
N ALA A 111 4.93 12.51 -5.54
CA ALA A 111 5.71 13.50 -6.27
C ALA A 111 4.81 14.49 -7.02
N SER A 112 3.79 13.98 -7.72
CA SER A 112 2.77 14.80 -8.38
C SER A 112 1.99 15.67 -7.38
N HIS A 113 1.62 15.14 -6.22
CA HIS A 113 0.97 15.95 -5.19
C HIS A 113 1.89 17.08 -4.69
N LEU A 114 3.14 16.77 -4.40
CA LEU A 114 4.13 17.72 -3.90
C LEU A 114 4.52 18.78 -4.94
N THR A 115 4.40 18.52 -6.25
CA THR A 115 4.58 19.57 -7.26
C THR A 115 3.45 20.59 -7.24
N HIS A 116 2.23 20.19 -6.88
CA HIS A 116 1.08 21.10 -6.79
C HIS A 116 0.98 21.80 -5.42
N ALA A 117 1.50 21.17 -4.36
CA ALA A 117 1.46 21.69 -2.99
C ALA A 117 2.83 21.62 -2.27
N PRO A 118 3.89 22.27 -2.79
CA PRO A 118 5.27 22.06 -2.31
C PRO A 118 5.56 22.58 -0.89
N ALA A 119 4.73 23.47 -0.34
CA ALA A 119 4.94 24.09 0.97
C ALA A 119 4.09 23.47 2.09
N GLN A 120 3.30 22.44 1.81
CA GLN A 120 2.36 21.89 2.79
C GLN A 120 3.00 20.82 3.67
N ARG A 121 2.71 20.88 4.99
CA ARG A 121 2.98 19.74 5.88
C ARG A 121 2.08 18.58 5.47
N MET A 122 2.68 17.42 5.17
CA MET A 122 1.96 16.23 4.76
C MET A 122 1.96 15.18 5.88
N LEU A 123 0.78 14.69 6.24
CA LEU A 123 0.62 13.46 7.02
C LEU A 123 0.28 12.33 6.06
N LEU A 124 1.14 11.33 5.99
CA LEU A 124 0.92 10.12 5.20
C LEU A 124 0.71 8.92 6.14
N LYS A 125 -0.44 8.26 6.01
CA LYS A 125 -0.72 6.98 6.67
C LYS A 125 -0.63 5.85 5.66
N ALA A 126 0.28 4.90 5.88
CA ALA A 126 0.39 3.68 5.10
C ALA A 126 0.84 2.51 5.99
N GLY A 127 0.83 1.29 5.44
CA GLY A 127 1.33 0.12 6.17
C GLY A 127 2.79 0.29 6.59
N ALA A 128 3.17 -0.32 7.72
CA ALA A 128 4.49 -0.17 8.35
C ALA A 128 5.64 -0.27 7.32
N ILE A 129 5.67 -1.36 6.55
CA ILE A 129 6.69 -1.59 5.52
C ILE A 129 6.81 -0.43 4.52
N HIS A 130 5.70 0.21 4.15
CA HIS A 130 5.70 1.29 3.15
C HIS A 130 6.26 2.61 3.70
N VAL A 131 6.11 2.87 4.99
CA VAL A 131 6.61 4.11 5.63
C VAL A 131 8.05 3.98 6.13
N PHE A 132 8.69 2.83 5.94
CA PHE A 132 10.07 2.58 6.35
C PHE A 132 11.07 3.51 5.65
N ARG A 133 12.02 4.09 6.40
CA ARG A 133 13.18 4.84 5.87
C ARG A 133 14.30 3.86 5.49
N GLY A 134 14.93 4.05 4.34
CA GLY A 134 15.93 3.11 3.83
C GLY A 134 15.32 1.92 3.08
N TYR A 135 16.03 0.80 3.11
CA TYR A 135 15.53 -0.48 2.62
C TYR A 135 14.61 -1.10 3.67
N ASN A 136 13.40 -1.46 3.27
CA ASN A 136 12.46 -2.14 4.16
C ASN A 136 12.93 -3.57 4.51
N PRO A 137 12.36 -4.20 5.56
CA PRO A 137 12.82 -5.51 6.01
C PRO A 137 12.22 -6.69 5.22
N LEU A 138 11.55 -6.46 4.08
CA LEU A 138 11.02 -7.54 3.23
C LEU A 138 12.10 -8.08 2.28
N GLY A 139 12.52 -9.33 2.46
CA GLY A 139 13.32 -10.09 1.47
C GLY A 139 14.54 -9.33 0.93
N ALA A 140 14.64 -9.16 -0.40
CA ALA A 140 15.72 -8.43 -1.07
C ALA A 140 15.75 -6.90 -0.79
N GLY A 141 14.83 -6.40 0.04
CA GLY A 141 14.68 -4.99 0.40
C GLY A 141 14.14 -4.13 -0.74
N SER A 142 13.02 -3.45 -0.54
CA SER A 142 12.57 -2.38 -1.44
C SER A 142 12.70 -1.00 -0.78
N ARG A 143 13.07 0.00 -1.59
CA ARG A 143 12.99 1.40 -1.19
C ARG A 143 11.55 1.84 -1.37
N GLU A 144 10.79 1.94 -0.29
CA GLU A 144 9.37 2.29 -0.31
C GLU A 144 9.14 3.81 -0.35
N ILE A 145 7.87 4.22 -0.20
CA ILE A 145 7.49 5.63 -0.18
C ILE A 145 8.07 6.39 1.02
N GLY A 146 8.22 5.73 2.18
CA GLY A 146 8.88 6.30 3.36
C GLY A 146 10.30 6.77 3.03
N ASN A 147 11.12 5.89 2.46
CA ASN A 147 12.47 6.26 2.02
C ASN A 147 12.46 7.45 1.05
N TYR A 148 11.58 7.44 0.05
CA TYR A 148 11.50 8.56 -0.90
C TYR A 148 11.21 9.89 -0.20
N LEU A 149 10.29 9.89 0.78
CA LEU A 149 9.93 11.10 1.51
C LEU A 149 11.03 11.59 2.44
N ALA A 150 11.80 10.68 3.05
CA ALA A 150 12.98 11.04 3.83
C ALA A 150 14.01 11.78 2.96
N GLU A 151 14.40 11.18 1.83
CA GLU A 151 15.37 11.77 0.88
C GLU A 151 14.84 13.07 0.25
N TYR A 152 13.55 13.12 -0.09
CA TYR A 152 12.92 14.30 -0.66
C TYR A 152 12.96 15.49 0.30
N ALA A 153 12.67 15.24 1.58
CA ALA A 153 12.70 16.25 2.63
C ALA A 153 14.14 16.70 2.92
N GLU A 154 15.06 15.75 3.11
CA GLU A 154 16.48 16.02 3.37
C GLU A 154 17.12 16.86 2.26
N GLY A 155 16.90 16.48 0.99
CA GLY A 155 17.38 17.22 -0.18
C GLY A 155 16.84 18.65 -0.31
N ARG A 156 15.88 19.04 0.53
CA ARG A 156 15.30 20.39 0.61
C ARG A 156 15.58 21.08 1.95
N GLY A 157 16.42 20.52 2.80
CA GLY A 157 16.66 21.02 4.15
C GLY A 157 15.41 20.94 5.06
N GLN A 158 14.47 20.06 4.72
CA GLN A 158 13.26 19.79 5.49
C GLN A 158 13.43 18.52 6.33
N LYS A 159 12.47 18.25 7.21
CA LYS A 159 12.46 17.07 8.09
C LYS A 159 11.30 16.14 7.72
N SER A 160 11.56 14.84 7.74
CA SER A 160 10.51 13.82 7.76
C SER A 160 10.41 13.20 9.16
N LEU A 161 9.22 12.73 9.53
CA LEU A 161 8.99 11.99 10.77
C LEU A 161 8.32 10.65 10.47
N HIS A 162 8.90 9.57 10.95
CA HIS A 162 8.48 8.20 10.69
C HIS A 162 8.04 7.55 12.00
N VAL A 163 6.76 7.19 12.10
CA VAL A 163 6.17 6.61 13.30
C VAL A 163 5.62 5.22 12.97
N LEU A 164 6.16 4.20 13.63
CA LEU A 164 5.63 2.84 13.61
C LEU A 164 4.53 2.73 14.67
N VAL A 165 3.34 2.28 14.28
CA VAL A 165 2.24 2.02 15.20
C VAL A 165 1.84 0.56 15.12
N LEU A 166 1.91 -0.15 16.23
CA LEU A 166 1.62 -1.58 16.33
C LEU A 166 0.83 -1.87 17.60
N ALA A 167 0.04 -2.94 17.58
CA ALA A 167 -0.54 -3.52 18.79
C ALA A 167 0.19 -4.81 19.15
N LEU A 168 0.42 -5.03 20.44
CA LEU A 168 1.15 -6.18 20.98
C LEU A 168 0.32 -7.47 20.88
N LYS A 169 -0.98 -7.37 21.13
CA LYS A 169 -1.98 -8.45 21.07
C LYS A 169 -3.36 -7.87 20.79
N GLY A 170 -4.36 -8.74 20.70
CA GLY A 170 -5.77 -8.36 20.51
C GLY A 170 -6.28 -8.82 19.15
N GLN A 171 -7.19 -8.05 18.58
CA GLN A 171 -7.89 -8.40 17.35
C GLN A 171 -7.59 -7.40 16.22
N GLN A 172 -7.62 -7.89 14.99
CA GLN A 172 -7.57 -7.08 13.77
C GLN A 172 -8.68 -7.50 12.81
N ALA A 173 -9.12 -6.57 11.98
CA ALA A 173 -10.03 -6.87 10.87
C ALA A 173 -9.25 -7.55 9.74
N GLN A 174 -9.73 -8.69 9.26
CA GLN A 174 -9.18 -9.44 8.15
C GLN A 174 -10.16 -9.45 6.98
N PHE A 175 -9.60 -9.35 5.77
CA PHE A 175 -10.36 -9.53 4.54
C PHE A 175 -10.94 -10.96 4.49
N ALA A 176 -12.27 -11.06 4.48
CA ALA A 176 -13.01 -12.33 4.49
C ALA A 176 -13.57 -12.74 3.11
N GLY A 177 -13.26 -11.97 2.07
CA GLY A 177 -13.75 -12.18 0.70
C GLY A 177 -14.50 -10.97 0.16
N ILE A 178 -14.69 -10.91 -1.16
CA ILE A 178 -15.45 -9.84 -1.79
C ILE A 178 -16.92 -9.95 -1.37
N GLY A 179 -17.57 -8.81 -1.10
CA GLY A 179 -18.98 -8.75 -0.69
C GLY A 179 -19.26 -9.28 0.72
N ARG A 180 -18.23 -9.54 1.53
CA ARG A 180 -18.35 -10.05 2.90
C ARG A 180 -17.87 -9.01 3.90
N ALA A 181 -18.55 -8.93 5.05
CA ALA A 181 -18.07 -8.15 6.18
C ALA A 181 -16.68 -8.63 6.60
N SER A 182 -15.85 -7.71 7.10
CA SER A 182 -14.53 -8.09 7.62
C SER A 182 -14.68 -9.08 8.79
N ALA A 183 -13.76 -10.04 8.88
CA ALA A 183 -13.73 -10.98 10.00
C ALA A 183 -12.77 -10.47 11.08
N SER A 184 -13.14 -10.57 12.35
CA SER A 184 -12.19 -10.38 13.45
C SER A 184 -11.27 -11.60 13.53
N THR A 185 -9.97 -11.36 13.57
CA THR A 185 -8.96 -12.39 13.81
C THR A 185 -7.93 -11.88 14.80
N GLU A 186 -7.20 -12.79 15.44
CA GLU A 186 -6.09 -12.40 16.30
C GLU A 186 -5.03 -11.63 15.50
N ILE A 187 -4.45 -10.61 16.14
CA ILE A 187 -3.28 -9.93 15.59
C ILE A 187 -2.17 -10.96 15.41
N GLU A 188 -1.57 -10.97 14.22
CA GLU A 188 -0.50 -11.90 13.89
C GLU A 188 0.65 -11.76 14.88
N LYS A 189 1.04 -12.89 15.49
CA LYS A 189 2.15 -12.93 16.42
C LYS A 189 3.45 -12.70 15.66
N VAL A 190 4.13 -11.60 15.98
CA VAL A 190 5.50 -11.38 15.51
C VAL A 190 6.44 -12.30 16.27
N ASP A 191 7.23 -13.07 15.53
CA ASP A 191 8.31 -13.91 16.07
C ASP A 191 9.65 -13.59 15.38
N SER A 192 10.70 -14.35 15.73
CA SER A 192 12.05 -14.14 15.19
C SER A 192 12.20 -14.48 13.69
N LYS A 193 11.21 -15.13 13.07
CA LYS A 193 11.19 -15.43 11.64
C LYS A 193 10.38 -14.40 10.85
N SER A 194 9.61 -13.55 11.53
CA SER A 194 8.85 -12.48 10.91
C SER A 194 9.77 -11.44 10.26
N SER A 195 9.35 -10.89 9.13
CA SER A 195 10.00 -9.70 8.54
C SER A 195 10.00 -8.49 9.47
N MET A 196 9.14 -8.48 10.50
CA MET A 196 9.09 -7.42 11.51
C MET A 196 9.77 -7.83 12.83
N ALA A 197 10.62 -8.87 12.86
CA ALA A 197 11.26 -9.36 14.09
C ALA A 197 12.01 -8.27 14.89
N GLY A 198 12.52 -7.23 14.23
CA GLY A 198 13.16 -6.08 14.89
C GLY A 198 12.28 -5.32 15.88
N VAL A 199 10.95 -5.55 15.89
CA VAL A 199 10.03 -4.94 16.86
C VAL A 199 10.01 -5.66 18.21
N LEU A 200 10.56 -6.87 18.29
CA LEU A 200 10.50 -7.72 19.49
C LEU A 200 11.07 -7.05 20.75
N PRO A 201 12.19 -6.30 20.72
CA PRO A 201 12.68 -5.58 21.90
C PRO A 201 11.66 -4.55 22.44
N PHE A 202 10.94 -3.87 21.55
CA PHE A 202 9.90 -2.91 21.95
C PHE A 202 8.68 -3.62 22.55
N PHE A 203 8.30 -4.77 21.99
CA PHE A 203 7.24 -5.61 22.57
C PHE A 203 7.62 -6.14 23.95
N ALA A 204 8.86 -6.59 24.14
CA ALA A 204 9.35 -7.05 25.42
C ALA A 204 9.33 -5.92 26.48
N ALA A 205 9.78 -4.72 26.11
CA ALA A 205 9.73 -3.56 26.99
C ALA A 205 8.29 -3.10 27.29
N ALA A 206 7.39 -3.11 26.30
CA ALA A 206 6.01 -2.69 26.44
C ALA A 206 5.13 -3.68 27.22
N LYS A 207 5.50 -4.96 27.29
CA LYS A 207 4.66 -6.04 27.85
C LYS A 207 4.24 -5.83 29.31
N GLU A 208 5.09 -5.16 30.09
CA GLU A 208 4.82 -4.87 31.50
C GLU A 208 3.89 -3.66 31.70
N HIS A 209 3.57 -2.93 30.63
CA HIS A 209 2.73 -1.73 30.68
C HIS A 209 1.31 -2.04 30.21
N LYS A 210 0.32 -1.54 30.98
CA LYS A 210 -1.11 -1.62 30.61
C LYS A 210 -1.56 -0.45 29.72
N GLU A 211 -0.72 0.57 29.58
CA GLU A 211 -0.95 1.77 28.78
C GLU A 211 -0.09 1.77 27.52
N TRP A 212 -0.37 2.70 26.60
CA TRP A 212 0.40 2.83 25.36
C TRP A 212 1.84 3.22 25.67
N SER A 213 2.78 2.55 25.01
CA SER A 213 4.22 2.80 25.16
C SER A 213 4.75 3.50 23.91
N LEU A 214 5.28 4.72 24.06
CA LEU A 214 5.96 5.46 22.99
C LEU A 214 7.47 5.42 23.21
N PHE A 215 8.19 4.82 22.27
CA PHE A 215 9.64 4.75 22.28
C PHE A 215 10.20 5.78 21.29
N ASP A 216 11.01 6.72 21.78
CA ASP A 216 11.83 7.60 20.96
C ASP A 216 13.14 6.88 20.60
N VAL A 217 13.30 6.51 19.34
CA VAL A 217 14.47 5.74 18.88
C VAL A 217 15.57 6.62 18.29
N ARG A 218 15.32 7.92 18.10
CA ARG A 218 16.31 8.85 17.50
C ARG A 218 17.63 8.91 18.27
N PRO A 219 17.66 8.93 19.62
CA PRO A 219 18.92 8.92 20.37
C PRO A 219 19.76 7.66 20.14
N LEU A 220 19.15 6.58 19.65
CA LEU A 220 19.80 5.29 19.46
C LEU A 220 20.54 5.17 18.12
N LEU A 221 20.28 6.08 17.16
CA LEU A 221 20.81 6.00 15.79
C LEU A 221 22.33 5.85 15.74
N GLY A 222 23.06 6.63 16.54
CA GLY A 222 24.53 6.59 16.60
C GLY A 222 25.10 5.28 17.16
N SER A 223 24.31 4.51 17.89
CA SER A 223 24.71 3.24 18.50
C SER A 223 23.90 2.05 17.98
N ALA A 224 23.12 2.23 16.91
CA ALA A 224 22.15 1.25 16.41
C ALA A 224 22.80 -0.11 16.12
N LYS A 225 23.98 -0.12 15.50
CA LYS A 225 24.74 -1.35 15.21
C LYS A 225 25.11 -2.11 16.49
N THR A 226 25.59 -1.41 17.50
CA THR A 226 26.00 -2.00 18.79
C THR A 226 24.78 -2.50 19.56
N LEU A 227 23.71 -1.70 19.64
CA LEU A 227 22.47 -2.06 20.32
C LEU A 227 21.76 -3.24 19.66
N ALA A 228 21.84 -3.34 18.33
CA ALA A 228 21.28 -4.45 17.58
C ALA A 228 22.09 -5.75 17.74
N ASN A 229 23.34 -5.69 18.22
CA ASN A 229 24.20 -6.84 18.44
C ASN A 229 24.26 -7.83 17.25
N GLY A 230 24.35 -7.29 16.03
CA GLY A 230 24.38 -8.08 14.79
C GLY A 230 23.02 -8.47 14.22
N ASP A 231 21.91 -8.18 14.90
CA ASP A 231 20.55 -8.36 14.36
C ASP A 231 20.20 -7.23 13.37
N SER A 232 20.21 -7.54 12.08
CA SER A 232 19.91 -6.57 11.03
C SER A 232 18.46 -6.07 11.05
N SER A 233 17.51 -6.84 11.61
CA SER A 233 16.11 -6.43 11.74
C SER A 233 15.96 -5.38 12.84
N VAL A 234 16.60 -5.58 13.99
CA VAL A 234 16.62 -4.59 15.09
C VAL A 234 17.33 -3.31 14.65
N GLN A 235 18.50 -3.45 14.01
CA GLN A 235 19.20 -2.29 13.45
C GLN A 235 18.32 -1.53 12.46
N GLY A 236 17.65 -2.28 11.57
CA GLY A 236 16.71 -1.73 10.61
C GLY A 236 15.59 -0.93 11.29
N MET A 237 14.97 -1.45 12.34
CA MET A 237 13.89 -0.73 13.04
C MET A 237 14.36 0.59 13.65
N ILE A 238 15.56 0.63 14.25
CA ILE A 238 16.13 1.86 14.81
C ILE A 238 16.40 2.89 13.70
N GLN A 239 16.84 2.45 12.52
CA GLN A 239 17.16 3.34 11.39
C GLN A 239 15.93 3.75 10.57
N GLY A 240 14.93 2.87 10.50
CA GLY A 240 13.75 2.98 9.66
C GLY A 240 12.65 3.88 10.21
N TYR A 241 12.66 4.14 11.52
CA TYR A 241 11.66 4.92 12.23
C TYR A 241 12.30 5.91 13.20
N ASP A 242 11.54 6.94 13.57
CA ASP A 242 11.90 7.91 14.61
C ASP A 242 11.18 7.60 15.93
N PHE A 243 9.97 7.04 15.85
CA PHE A 243 9.19 6.59 17.00
C PHE A 243 8.57 5.22 16.76
N VAL A 244 8.47 4.44 17.82
CA VAL A 244 7.69 3.20 17.86
C VAL A 244 6.61 3.34 18.93
N LEU A 245 5.35 3.26 18.53
CA LEU A 245 4.19 3.24 19.42
C LEU A 245 3.66 1.82 19.52
N VAL A 246 3.68 1.27 20.74
CA VAL A 246 3.11 -0.05 21.05
C VAL A 246 1.84 0.13 21.86
N ILE A 247 0.74 -0.34 21.29
CA ILE A 247 -0.58 -0.41 21.91
C ILE A 247 -0.70 -1.78 22.61
N PRO A 248 -1.00 -1.87 23.91
CA PRO A 248 -1.04 -3.15 24.62
C PRO A 248 -2.08 -4.12 24.06
N GLU A 249 -3.24 -3.61 23.64
CA GLU A 249 -4.33 -4.42 23.11
C GLU A 249 -5.06 -3.68 21.98
N GLY A 250 -4.99 -4.22 20.78
CA GLY A 250 -5.68 -3.71 19.60
C GLY A 250 -7.09 -4.29 19.46
N ASN A 251 -8.00 -3.50 18.92
CA ASN A 251 -9.34 -3.96 18.56
C ASN A 251 -9.47 -3.99 17.04
N ALA A 252 -10.24 -4.95 16.53
CA ALA A 252 -10.62 -4.95 15.14
C ALA A 252 -11.39 -3.66 14.82
N THR A 253 -11.03 -3.01 13.72
CA THR A 253 -11.77 -1.85 13.23
C THR A 253 -13.22 -2.28 12.95
N SER A 254 -14.19 -1.53 13.44
CA SER A 254 -15.59 -1.69 13.03
C SER A 254 -15.80 -1.07 11.66
N ASP A 255 -16.57 -1.73 10.79
CA ASP A 255 -17.07 -1.12 9.57
C ASP A 255 -18.02 0.02 9.98
N LEU A 256 -17.50 1.26 10.02
CA LEU A 256 -18.30 2.48 10.22
C LEU A 256 -18.93 2.92 8.89
#